data_AF-A0A1E5H9D3-F1
#
_entry.id   AF-A0A1E5H9D3-F1
#
_cell.length_a   1.000
_cell.length_b   1.000
_cell.length_c   1.000
_cell.angle_alpha   90.00
_cell.angle_beta   90.00
_cell.angle_gamma   90.00
#
_symmetry.space_group_name_H-M   'P 1'
#
loop_
_entity.id
_entity.type
_entity.pdbx_description
1 polymer ?
#
loop_
_entity_poly.entity_id
_entity_poly.type
_entity_poly.pdbx_seq_one_letter_code
_entity_poly.pdbx_strand_id
1 'polypeptide(L)'
;MTVRFENRKVPKIDEVATFGDLTFRSFTLGFENGMNGEVGTDVKSVKVLFYSTGKKDFVEIEFPSELQEKIEGLKRKQAVVLKGDVSAFGWYASLEQANGFVSAESGLKFMASDFSTTNTKPTNSSGQQIPPKKEEKTNQ
;
A
#
# COMPACT_ATOMS: atom_id res chain seq x y z
N MET A 1 -2.13 -30.89 -19.44
CA MET A 1 -2.08 -29.47 -19.02
C MET A 1 -2.08 -29.45 -17.51
N THR A 2 -1.06 -28.85 -16.91
CA THR A 2 -0.91 -28.80 -15.45
C THR A 2 -0.71 -27.35 -15.04
N VAL A 3 -1.52 -26.89 -14.08
CA VAL A 3 -1.34 -25.58 -13.45
C VAL A 3 -0.63 -25.78 -12.12
N ARG A 4 0.46 -25.03 -11.87
CA ARG A 4 1.17 -25.02 -10.60
C ARG A 4 1.02 -23.65 -9.94
N PHE A 5 0.73 -23.65 -8.65
CA PHE A 5 0.67 -22.45 -7.82
C PHE A 5 1.72 -22.50 -6.73
N GLU A 6 2.48 -21.42 -6.59
CA GLU A 6 3.44 -21.22 -5.51
C GLU A 6 3.05 -19.96 -4.74
N ASN A 7 2.75 -20.12 -3.46
CA ASN A 7 2.29 -19.05 -2.59
C ASN A 7 3.36 -18.70 -1.56
N ARG A 8 3.59 -17.42 -1.33
CA ARG A 8 4.55 -16.94 -0.32
C ARG A 8 3.96 -15.81 0.50
N LYS A 9 3.99 -15.98 1.82
CA LYS A 9 3.66 -14.91 2.77
C LYS A 9 4.95 -14.25 3.26
N VAL A 10 4.98 -12.92 3.20
CA VAL A 10 6.06 -12.09 3.74
C VAL A 10 5.48 -11.32 4.94
N PRO A 11 5.73 -11.77 6.17
CA PRO A 11 5.28 -11.06 7.37
C PRO A 11 6.18 -9.86 7.67
N LYS A 12 5.66 -8.88 8.43
CA LYS A 12 6.41 -7.78 9.05
C LYS A 12 7.29 -6.99 8.08
N ILE A 13 6.66 -6.42 7.06
CA ILE A 13 7.31 -5.52 6.11
C ILE A 13 7.58 -4.19 6.79
N ASP A 14 8.79 -3.65 6.64
CA ASP A 14 9.10 -2.27 7.00
C ASP A 14 8.37 -1.33 6.04
N GLU A 15 7.28 -0.72 6.53
CA GLU A 15 6.39 0.12 5.74
C GLU A 15 7.07 1.41 5.26
N VAL A 16 7.96 1.98 6.08
CA VAL A 16 8.63 3.25 5.75
C VAL A 16 9.68 3.00 4.68
N ALA A 17 10.50 1.97 4.84
CA ALA A 17 11.49 1.59 3.83
C ALA A 17 10.84 1.11 2.53
N THR A 18 9.68 0.45 2.61
CA THR A 18 9.02 -0.12 1.43
C THR A 18 8.21 0.89 0.64
N PHE A 19 7.43 1.74 1.34
CA PHE A 19 6.44 2.62 0.72
C PHE A 19 6.76 4.11 0.86
N GLY A 20 7.64 4.51 1.78
CA GLY A 20 7.80 5.92 2.14
C GLY A 20 6.49 6.52 2.65
N ASP A 21 6.22 7.75 2.25
CA ASP A 21 4.97 8.45 2.62
C ASP A 21 3.80 7.92 1.78
N LEU A 22 2.66 7.73 2.43
CA LEU A 22 1.42 7.28 1.82
C LEU A 22 0.36 8.39 1.87
N THR A 23 -0.30 8.63 0.74
CA THR A 23 -1.42 9.56 0.66
C THR A 23 -2.65 8.90 0.05
N PHE A 24 -3.80 9.06 0.71
CA PHE A 24 -5.03 8.40 0.32
C PHE A 24 -5.54 8.87 -1.05
N ARG A 25 -5.97 7.92 -1.89
CA ARG A 25 -6.58 8.20 -3.19
C ARG A 25 -8.06 7.80 -3.24
N SER A 26 -8.35 6.55 -2.98
CA SER A 26 -9.69 5.94 -3.07
C SER A 26 -9.69 4.60 -2.35
N PHE A 27 -10.87 4.02 -2.14
CA PHE A 27 -11.02 2.66 -1.64
C PHE A 27 -12.10 1.90 -2.42
N THR A 28 -12.13 0.59 -2.25
CA THR A 28 -13.16 -0.30 -2.78
C THR A 28 -13.44 -1.39 -1.75
N LEU A 29 -14.71 -1.76 -1.59
CA LEU A 29 -15.12 -2.82 -0.66
C LEU A 29 -14.97 -4.19 -1.34
N GLY A 30 -14.34 -5.13 -0.63
CA GLY A 30 -14.29 -6.54 -0.99
C GLY A 30 -15.33 -7.30 -0.20
N PHE A 31 -16.32 -7.86 -0.89
CA PHE A 31 -17.42 -8.62 -0.30
C PHE A 31 -17.09 -10.11 -0.21
N GLU A 32 -17.70 -10.82 0.74
CA GLU A 32 -17.66 -12.29 0.71
C GLU A 32 -18.46 -12.83 -0.48
N ASN A 33 -18.04 -13.98 -1.01
CA ASN A 33 -18.88 -14.73 -1.93
C ASN A 33 -19.97 -15.41 -1.10
N GLY A 34 -21.24 -15.15 -1.44
CA GLY A 34 -22.38 -15.85 -0.87
C GLY A 34 -22.35 -17.35 -1.21
N MET A 35 -23.10 -18.14 -0.45
CA MET A 35 -23.11 -19.61 -0.52
C MET A 35 -23.46 -20.19 -1.91
N ASN A 36 -24.05 -19.39 -2.80
CA ASN A 36 -24.51 -19.81 -4.13
C ASN A 36 -23.74 -19.16 -5.29
N GLY A 37 -22.55 -18.59 -5.04
CA GLY A 37 -21.76 -17.90 -6.07
C GLY A 37 -22.25 -16.48 -6.39
N GLU A 38 -23.25 -15.99 -5.66
CA GLU A 38 -23.63 -14.58 -5.65
C GLU A 38 -22.65 -13.77 -4.81
N VAL A 39 -22.54 -12.46 -5.08
CA VAL A 39 -21.79 -11.55 -4.21
C VAL A 39 -22.59 -11.38 -2.92
N GLY A 40 -22.02 -11.77 -1.79
CA GLY A 40 -22.62 -11.59 -0.48
C GLY A 40 -22.71 -10.10 -0.11
N THR A 41 -23.57 -9.77 0.86
CA THR A 41 -23.75 -8.39 1.32
C THR A 41 -22.72 -7.97 2.36
N ASP A 42 -21.99 -8.92 2.95
CA ASP A 42 -21.05 -8.67 4.03
C ASP A 42 -19.68 -8.26 3.49
N VAL A 43 -19.17 -7.13 4.00
CA VAL A 43 -17.84 -6.63 3.67
C VAL A 43 -16.80 -7.46 4.41
N LYS A 44 -15.94 -8.12 3.63
CA LYS A 44 -14.83 -8.94 4.14
C LYS A 44 -13.55 -8.14 4.33
N SER A 45 -13.33 -7.16 3.45
CA SER A 45 -12.08 -6.39 3.39
C SER A 45 -12.30 -5.05 2.71
N VAL A 46 -11.39 -4.12 2.97
CA VAL A 46 -11.38 -2.82 2.30
C VAL A 46 -10.05 -2.63 1.60
N LYS A 47 -10.09 -2.51 0.27
CA LYS A 47 -8.92 -2.26 -0.56
C LYS A 47 -8.72 -0.77 -0.70
N VAL A 48 -7.59 -0.26 -0.25
CA VAL A 48 -7.28 1.17 -0.28
C VAL A 48 -6.14 1.43 -1.24
N LEU A 49 -6.37 2.36 -2.15
CA LEU A 49 -5.36 2.84 -3.07
C LEU A 49 -4.66 4.06 -2.45
N PHE A 50 -3.35 3.95 -2.27
CA PHE A 50 -2.50 5.04 -1.81
C PHE A 50 -1.50 5.42 -2.89
N TYR A 51 -1.15 6.71 -2.99
CA TYR A 51 0.08 7.09 -3.67
C TYR A 51 1.26 6.92 -2.69
N SER A 52 2.30 6.21 -3.13
CA SER A 52 3.52 5.92 -2.38
C SER A 52 4.70 6.73 -2.93
N THR A 53 5.42 7.46 -2.08
CA THR A 53 6.64 8.16 -2.49
C THR A 53 7.82 7.21 -2.72
N GLY A 54 7.89 6.11 -1.97
CA GLY A 54 8.92 5.08 -2.12
C GLY A 54 8.81 4.32 -3.43
N LYS A 55 7.58 4.01 -3.89
CA LYS A 55 7.34 3.35 -5.19
C LYS A 55 7.18 4.32 -6.35
N LYS A 56 6.92 5.61 -6.07
CA LYS A 56 6.56 6.64 -7.05
C LYS A 56 5.34 6.26 -7.89
N ASP A 57 4.43 5.49 -7.30
CA ASP A 57 3.23 4.97 -7.96
C ASP A 57 2.14 4.68 -6.92
N PHE A 58 0.96 4.28 -7.41
CA PHE A 58 -0.14 3.81 -6.59
C PHE A 58 0.07 2.38 -6.11
N VAL A 59 -0.23 2.15 -4.84
CA VAL A 59 -0.19 0.84 -4.20
C VAL A 59 -1.55 0.53 -3.60
N GLU A 60 -2.07 -0.66 -3.87
CA GLU A 60 -3.28 -1.20 -3.22
C GLU A 60 -2.86 -1.92 -1.94
N ILE A 61 -3.46 -1.54 -0.82
CA ILE A 61 -3.27 -2.18 0.48
C ILE A 61 -4.64 -2.58 1.00
N GLU A 62 -4.79 -3.85 1.36
CA GLU A 62 -6.02 -4.38 1.91
C GLU A 62 -6.04 -4.26 3.43
N PHE A 63 -7.19 -3.86 3.97
CA PHE A 63 -7.46 -3.71 5.39
C PHE A 63 -8.63 -4.60 5.82
N PRO A 64 -8.69 -4.95 7.11
CA PRO A 64 -9.85 -5.58 7.72
C PRO A 64 -11.12 -4.72 7.57
N SER A 65 -12.29 -5.37 7.50
CA SER A 65 -13.57 -4.68 7.32
C SER A 65 -13.95 -3.79 8.50
N GLU A 66 -13.43 -4.05 9.70
CA GLU A 66 -13.63 -3.22 10.89
C GLU A 66 -13.12 -1.79 10.72
N LEU A 67 -12.24 -1.55 9.73
CA LEU A 67 -11.72 -0.22 9.41
C LEU A 67 -12.52 0.51 8.33
N GLN A 68 -13.60 -0.06 7.82
CA GLN A 68 -14.41 0.53 6.75
C GLN A 68 -14.81 1.97 7.08
N GLU A 69 -15.49 2.21 8.20
CA GLU A 69 -15.97 3.56 8.57
C GLU A 69 -14.80 4.56 8.70
N LYS A 70 -13.66 4.11 9.24
CA LYS A 70 -12.45 4.93 9.37
C LYS A 70 -11.86 5.30 8.02
N ILE A 71 -11.89 4.39 7.06
CA ILE A 71 -11.39 4.58 5.68
C ILE A 71 -12.34 5.49 4.89
N GLU A 72 -13.64 5.32 5.05
CA GLU A 72 -14.66 6.18 4.43
C GLU A 72 -14.53 7.65 4.87
N GLY A 73 -14.07 7.88 6.09
CA GLY A 73 -13.75 9.22 6.60
C GLY A 73 -12.50 9.88 6.01
N LEU A 74 -11.70 9.19 5.20
CA LEU A 74 -10.46 9.73 4.62
C LEU A 74 -10.74 10.72 3.49
N LYS A 75 -9.97 11.81 3.51
CA LYS A 75 -9.99 12.82 2.43
C LYS A 75 -8.91 12.53 1.40
N ARG A 76 -9.21 12.80 0.13
CA ARG A 76 -8.23 12.66 -0.96
C ARG A 76 -6.95 13.45 -0.65
N LYS A 77 -5.80 12.82 -0.89
CA LYS A 77 -4.44 13.30 -0.55
C LYS A 77 -4.13 13.42 0.94
N GLN A 78 -5.00 12.94 1.84
CA GLN A 78 -4.68 12.90 3.26
C GLN A 78 -3.52 11.94 3.51
N ALA A 79 -2.54 12.41 4.29
CA ALA A 79 -1.37 11.62 4.64
C ALA A 79 -1.76 10.56 5.68
N VAL A 80 -1.26 9.34 5.46
CA VAL A 80 -1.55 8.16 6.26
C VAL A 80 -0.25 7.44 6.59
N VAL A 81 -0.18 6.90 7.79
CA VAL A 81 0.92 6.05 8.27
C VAL A 81 0.32 4.70 8.65
N LEU A 82 0.84 3.62 8.07
CA LEU A 82 0.39 2.27 8.42
C LEU A 82 0.78 1.94 9.86
N LYS A 83 -0.01 1.10 10.53
CA LYS A 83 0.20 0.68 11.92
C LYS A 83 -0.05 -0.81 12.09
N GLY A 84 0.66 -1.40 13.05
CA GLY A 84 0.58 -2.82 13.36
C GLY A 84 1.29 -3.68 12.31
N ASP A 85 0.70 -4.83 11.99
CA ASP A 85 1.30 -5.77 11.07
C ASP A 85 1.03 -5.37 9.61
N VAL A 86 2.10 -5.06 8.90
CA VAL A 86 2.11 -4.93 7.44
C VAL A 86 2.73 -6.20 6.85
N SER A 87 2.04 -6.81 5.90
CA SER A 87 2.48 -8.05 5.27
C SER A 87 2.16 -8.06 3.79
N ALA A 88 2.80 -8.98 3.06
CA ALA A 88 2.46 -9.23 1.66
C ALA A 88 2.20 -10.71 1.42
N PHE A 89 1.33 -10.98 0.47
CA PHE A 89 1.05 -12.29 -0.09
C PHE A 89 1.39 -12.27 -1.57
N GLY A 90 2.38 -13.06 -1.97
CA GLY A 90 2.76 -13.26 -3.35
C GLY A 90 2.30 -14.62 -3.86
N TRP A 91 1.90 -14.67 -5.14
CA TRP A 91 1.63 -15.92 -5.84
C TRP A 91 2.33 -15.95 -7.18
N TYR A 92 2.71 -17.16 -7.60
CA TYR A 92 3.19 -17.46 -8.93
C TYR A 92 2.37 -18.64 -9.47
N ALA A 93 1.74 -18.44 -10.63
CA ALA A 93 0.96 -19.44 -11.34
C ALA A 93 1.66 -19.76 -12.65
N SER A 94 1.82 -21.03 -12.98
CA SER A 94 2.33 -21.46 -14.29
C SER A 94 1.46 -22.55 -14.88
N LEU A 95 1.21 -22.47 -16.19
CA LEU A 95 0.47 -23.43 -16.99
C LEU A 95 1.41 -24.04 -18.02
N GLU A 96 1.64 -25.34 -17.92
CA GLU A 96 2.41 -26.11 -18.90
C GLU A 96 1.45 -26.86 -19.84
N GLN A 97 1.62 -26.62 -21.14
CA GLN A 97 0.86 -27.25 -22.22
C GLN A 97 1.58 -28.49 -22.76
N ALA A 98 0.84 -29.38 -23.43
CA ALA A 98 1.37 -30.66 -23.92
C ALA A 98 2.46 -30.51 -25.01
N ASN A 99 2.56 -29.34 -25.65
CA ASN A 99 3.58 -28.98 -26.62
C ASN A 99 4.84 -28.36 -25.98
N GLY A 100 4.93 -28.32 -24.65
CA GLY A 100 6.04 -27.71 -23.91
C GLY A 100 5.95 -26.19 -23.74
N PHE A 101 4.86 -25.55 -24.19
CA PHE A 101 4.65 -24.12 -23.95
C PHE A 101 4.30 -23.87 -22.47
N VAL A 102 4.98 -22.91 -21.84
CA VAL A 102 4.72 -22.49 -20.46
C VAL A 102 4.23 -21.04 -20.45
N SER A 103 3.04 -20.82 -19.92
CA SER A 103 2.53 -19.49 -19.57
C SER A 103 2.66 -19.28 -18.07
N ALA A 104 3.04 -18.10 -17.62
CA ALA A 104 3.16 -17.80 -16.19
C ALA A 104 2.60 -16.42 -15.83
N GLU A 105 2.04 -16.32 -14.63
CA GLU A 105 1.52 -15.10 -14.03
C GLU A 105 2.03 -14.99 -12.59
N SER A 106 2.31 -13.78 -12.13
CA SER A 106 2.64 -13.52 -10.73
C SER A 106 1.89 -12.33 -10.21
N GLY A 107 1.56 -12.34 -8.92
CA GLY A 107 0.98 -11.18 -8.26
C GLY A 107 1.46 -11.00 -6.83
N LEU A 108 1.23 -9.80 -6.31
CA LEU A 108 1.60 -9.40 -4.96
C LEU A 108 0.46 -8.57 -4.37
N LYS A 109 0.02 -8.94 -3.17
CA LYS A 109 -1.02 -8.26 -2.42
C LYS A 109 -0.45 -7.78 -1.09
N PHE A 110 -0.63 -6.51 -0.76
CA PHE A 110 -0.25 -5.94 0.54
C PHE A 110 -1.46 -5.92 1.48
N MET A 111 -1.19 -6.15 2.76
CA MET A 111 -2.19 -6.17 3.82
C MET A 111 -1.65 -5.39 5.02
N ALA A 112 -2.49 -4.57 5.64
CA ALA A 112 -2.16 -3.83 6.85
C ALA A 112 -3.29 -3.96 7.89
N SER A 113 -2.92 -4.11 9.16
CA SER A 113 -3.91 -4.26 10.24
C SER A 113 -4.56 -2.97 10.68
N ASP A 114 -3.86 -1.83 10.59
CA ASP A 114 -4.37 -0.51 10.99
C ASP A 114 -3.60 0.63 10.31
N PHE A 115 -4.05 1.87 10.52
CA PHE A 115 -3.38 3.09 10.09
C PHE A 115 -3.71 4.28 11.01
N SER A 116 -2.90 5.32 10.93
CA SER A 116 -3.18 6.62 11.54
C SER A 116 -3.10 7.73 10.49
N THR A 117 -3.90 8.78 10.63
CA THR A 117 -3.80 9.96 9.77
C THR A 117 -2.85 10.98 10.38
N THR A 118 -2.13 11.71 9.52
CA THR A 118 -1.27 12.82 9.96
C THR A 118 -1.73 14.11 9.30
N ASN A 119 -2.13 15.11 10.09
CA ASN A 119 -2.49 16.43 9.57
C ASN A 119 -1.26 17.30 9.21
N THR A 120 -0.05 16.78 9.44
CA THR A 120 1.18 17.41 8.95
C THR A 120 1.28 17.22 7.45
N LYS A 121 1.15 18.35 6.74
CA LYS A 121 1.54 18.51 5.33
C LYS A 121 2.93 17.86 5.14
N PRO A 122 3.16 17.03 4.11
CA PRO A 122 4.46 16.41 3.89
C PRO A 122 5.54 17.50 3.83
N THR A 123 6.40 17.54 4.85
CA THR A 123 7.49 18.48 4.94
C THR A 123 8.56 17.99 3.96
N ASN A 124 8.61 18.62 2.78
CA ASN A 124 9.83 18.59 1.98
C ASN A 124 10.94 19.29 2.78
N SER A 125 11.62 18.55 3.63
CA SER A 125 12.85 18.99 4.29
C SER A 125 14.05 18.73 3.39
N SER A 126 14.01 19.20 2.15
CA SER A 126 15.23 19.47 1.38
C SER A 126 15.67 20.89 1.69
N GLY A 127 16.13 21.09 2.92
CA GLY A 127 16.81 22.31 3.35
C GLY A 127 18.28 21.98 3.54
N GLN A 128 19.07 22.12 2.48
CA GLN A 128 20.51 22.28 2.61
C GLN A 128 20.77 23.42 3.60
N GLN A 129 21.36 23.09 4.75
CA GLN A 129 22.00 24.08 5.61
C GLN A 129 23.16 24.69 4.83
N ILE A 130 22.92 25.85 4.22
CA ILE A 130 23.99 26.77 3.84
C ILE A 130 24.29 27.58 5.11
N PRO A 131 25.51 27.51 5.68
CA PRO A 131 25.86 28.31 6.85
C PRO A 131 25.86 29.82 6.50
N PRO A 132 25.45 30.69 7.43
CA PRO A 132 25.35 32.13 7.16
C PRO A 132 26.73 32.75 6.95
N LYS A 133 26.87 33.43 5.82
CA LYS A 133 28.01 34.27 5.46
C LYS A 133 28.03 35.46 6.43
N LYS A 134 29.14 35.64 7.17
CA LYS A 134 29.37 36.84 8.00
C LYS A 134 29.28 38.09 7.12
N GLU A 135 28.39 39.01 7.49
CA GLU A 135 28.45 40.40 7.06
C GLU A 135 29.64 41.07 7.76
N GLU A 136 30.68 41.39 7.00
CA GLU A 136 31.71 42.33 7.42
C GLU A 136 31.31 43.71 6.90
N LYS A 137 30.77 44.54 7.79
CA LYS A 137 30.76 45.99 7.65
C LYS A 137 31.32 46.58 8.93
N THR A 138 32.44 47.29 8.84
CA THR A 138 32.68 48.52 9.60
C THR A 138 33.72 49.35 8.85
N ASN A 139 33.25 50.49 8.32
CA ASN A 139 34.06 51.64 8.01
C ASN A 139 34.64 52.22 9.31
N GLN A 140 35.92 52.56 9.32
CA GLN A 140 36.43 53.85 9.77
C GLN A 140 37.79 54.11 9.14
#